data_AF-W2TYC3-F1
#
_entry.id   AF-W2TYC3-F1
#
_cell.length_a   1.000
_cell.length_b   1.000
_cell.length_c   1.000
_cell.angle_alpha   90.00
_cell.angle_beta   90.00
_cell.angle_gamma   90.00
#
_symmetry.space_group_name_H-M   'P 1'
#
loop_
_entity.id
_entity.type
_entity.pdbx_description
1 polymer ?
#
loop_
_entity_poly.entity_id
_entity_poly.type
_entity_poly.pdbx_seq_one_letter_code
_entity_poly.pdbx_strand_id
1 'polypeptide(L)'
;MGRVPITKWLPTYNWRDDLRADVLGGVMLSIMSLPQALAYGYLVGVPPIYGLITATFGPFVYAIFGSSRHNSPGCFAIAALMVGGVVERFAPGNEIL
;
A
#
# COMPACT_ATOMS: atom_id res chain seq x y z
N MET A 1 -12.03 -0.66 26.30
CA MET A 1 -10.58 -0.93 26.21
C MET A 1 -10.36 -1.91 25.06
N GLY A 2 -9.77 -1.46 23.96
CA GLY A 2 -9.54 -2.31 22.78
C GLY A 2 -9.07 -1.50 21.59
N ARG A 3 -7.98 -0.73 21.77
CA ARG A 3 -7.47 0.24 20.78
C ARG A 3 -6.57 -0.40 19.71
N VAL A 4 -6.29 -1.70 19.80
CA VAL A 4 -5.43 -2.39 18.83
C VAL A 4 -6.11 -3.69 18.36
N PRO A 5 -6.75 -3.70 17.17
CA PRO A 5 -7.44 -4.89 16.65
C PRO A 5 -6.51 -6.09 16.42
N ILE A 6 -5.19 -5.86 16.33
CA ILE A 6 -4.16 -6.91 16.23
C ILE A 6 -4.22 -7.92 17.37
N THR A 7 -4.56 -7.47 18.59
CA THR A 7 -4.58 -8.34 19.76
C THR A 7 -5.80 -9.27 19.82
N LYS A 8 -6.81 -9.06 18.95
CA LYS A 8 -7.97 -9.96 18.84
C LYS A 8 -7.76 -11.08 17.82
N TRP A 9 -7.02 -10.79 16.75
CA TRP A 9 -6.88 -11.72 15.62
C TRP A 9 -5.63 -12.59 15.75
N LEU A 10 -4.55 -12.06 16.32
CA LEU A 10 -3.27 -12.76 16.47
C LEU A 10 -3.34 -14.02 17.36
N PRO A 11 -4.10 -14.06 18.49
CA PRO A 11 -4.19 -15.25 19.34
C PRO A 11 -5.00 -16.40 18.72
N THR A 12 -5.93 -16.09 17.82
CA THR A 12 -6.81 -17.07 17.15
C THR A 12 -6.26 -17.53 15.79
N TYR A 13 -5.00 -17.20 15.48
CA TYR A 13 -4.39 -17.54 14.20
C TYR A 13 -3.92 -19.00 14.16
N ASN A 14 -4.30 -19.72 13.11
CA ASN A 14 -3.82 -21.08 12.88
C ASN A 14 -2.50 -21.03 12.10
N TRP A 15 -1.41 -20.78 12.82
CA TRP A 15 -0.04 -20.66 12.28
C TRP A 15 0.42 -21.80 11.37
N ARG A 16 -0.17 -23.00 11.47
CA ARG A 16 0.23 -24.17 10.66
C ARG A 16 -0.38 -24.18 9.26
N ASP A 17 -1.61 -23.71 9.13
CA ASP A 17 -2.37 -23.79 7.88
C ASP A 17 -2.34 -22.44 7.14
N ASP A 18 -2.50 -21.34 7.87
CA ASP A 18 -2.65 -20.00 7.27
C ASP A 18 -1.30 -19.38 6.88
N LEU A 19 -0.20 -19.70 7.59
CA LEU A 19 1.11 -19.09 7.34
C LEU A 19 1.62 -19.36 5.92
N ARG A 20 1.36 -20.56 5.38
CA ARG A 20 1.76 -20.91 4.01
C ARG A 20 0.98 -20.11 2.98
N ALA A 21 -0.33 -19.99 3.20
CA ALA A 21 -1.23 -19.23 2.34
C ALA A 21 -0.90 -17.74 2.38
N ASP A 22 -0.62 -17.18 3.56
CA ASP A 22 -0.28 -15.76 3.73
C ASP A 22 1.10 -15.40 3.16
N VAL A 23 2.10 -16.29 3.28
CA VAL A 23 3.40 -16.08 2.64
C VAL A 23 3.27 -16.08 1.12
N LEU A 24 2.58 -17.07 0.55
CA LEU A 24 2.33 -17.11 -0.90
C LEU A 24 1.51 -15.90 -1.37
N GLY A 25 0.44 -15.57 -0.65
CA GLY A 25 -0.40 -14.41 -0.94
C GLY A 25 0.37 -13.09 -0.86
N GLY A 26 1.22 -12.93 0.16
CA GLY A 26 2.07 -11.76 0.34
C GLY A 26 3.12 -11.60 -0.77
N VAL A 27 3.74 -12.69 -1.21
CA VAL A 27 4.67 -12.68 -2.36
C VAL A 27 3.93 -12.28 -3.63
N MET A 28 2.76 -12.86 -3.89
CA MET A 28 1.95 -12.52 -5.07
C MET A 28 1.52 -11.04 -5.05
N LEU A 29 1.03 -10.54 -3.91
CA LEU A 29 0.69 -9.13 -3.75
C LEU A 29 1.90 -8.22 -4.00
N SER A 30 3.08 -8.59 -3.49
CA SER A 30 4.30 -7.80 -3.66
C SER A 30 4.68 -7.67 -5.13
N ILE A 31 4.65 -8.79 -5.87
CA ILE A 31 4.94 -8.82 -7.30
C ILE A 31 3.94 -7.96 -8.08
N MET A 32 2.65 -8.00 -7.75
CA MET A 32 1.62 -7.20 -8.41
C MET A 32 1.69 -5.71 -8.06
N SER A 33 2.07 -5.38 -6.83
CA SER A 33 2.16 -3.99 -6.36
C SER A 33 3.28 -3.20 -7.01
N LEU A 34 4.36 -3.86 -7.44
CA LEU A 34 5.52 -3.23 -8.06
C LEU A 34 5.15 -2.49 -9.37
N PRO A 35 4.59 -3.15 -10.41
CA PRO A 35 4.19 -2.47 -11.63
C PRO A 35 3.05 -1.46 -11.39
N GLN A 36 2.11 -1.77 -10.49
CA GLN A 36 0.98 -0.89 -10.17
C GLN A 36 1.46 0.45 -9.56
N ALA A 37 2.39 0.40 -8.63
CA ALA A 37 2.98 1.58 -7.99
C ALA A 37 3.76 2.44 -9.00
N LEU A 38 4.52 1.81 -9.89
CA LEU A 38 5.28 2.50 -10.93
C LEU A 38 4.34 3.17 -11.94
N ALA A 39 3.29 2.47 -12.39
CA ALA A 39 2.30 2.99 -13.32
C ALA A 39 1.57 4.21 -12.74
N TYR A 40 1.24 4.21 -11.45
CA TYR A 40 0.57 5.35 -10.82
C TYR A 40 1.47 6.56 -10.64
N GLY A 41 2.76 6.37 -10.28
CA GLY A 41 3.70 7.48 -10.24
C GLY A 41 3.85 8.13 -11.62
N TYR A 42 4.02 7.31 -12.65
CA TYR A 42 4.08 7.77 -14.04
C TYR A 42 2.80 8.51 -14.47
N LEU A 43 1.62 8.01 -14.08
CA LEU A 43 0.33 8.59 -14.45
C LEU A 43 0.16 10.04 -13.98
N VAL A 44 0.68 10.39 -12.80
CA VAL A 44 0.60 11.75 -12.26
C VAL A 44 1.87 12.59 -12.45
N GLY A 45 2.79 12.13 -13.31
CA GLY A 45 3.98 12.91 -13.67
C GLY A 45 4.99 13.09 -12.55
N VAL A 46 4.98 12.21 -11.54
CA VAL A 46 5.97 12.21 -10.45
C VAL A 46 6.96 11.06 -10.63
N PRO A 47 8.20 11.15 -10.08
CA PRO A 47 9.13 10.03 -10.08
C PRO A 47 8.49 8.75 -9.55
N PRO A 48 8.52 7.64 -10.30
CA PRO A 48 7.88 6.38 -9.92
C PRO A 48 8.34 5.83 -8.56
N ILE A 49 9.52 6.25 -8.09
CA ILE A 49 10.05 5.91 -6.77
C ILE A 49 9.10 6.33 -5.63
N TYR A 50 8.39 7.45 -5.76
CA TYR A 50 7.41 7.89 -4.75
C TYR A 50 6.20 6.96 -4.68
N GLY A 51 5.78 6.40 -5.82
CA GLY A 51 4.75 5.36 -5.88
C GLY A 51 5.19 4.10 -5.12
N LEU A 52 6.45 3.68 -5.31
CA LEU A 52 7.00 2.48 -4.67
C LEU A 52 7.11 2.62 -3.14
N ILE A 53 7.56 3.79 -2.67
CA ILE A 53 7.64 4.10 -1.23
C ILE A 53 6.25 4.03 -0.60
N THR A 54 5.26 4.64 -1.25
CA THR A 54 3.87 4.65 -0.78
C THR A 54 3.28 3.23 -0.75
N ALA A 55 3.55 2.42 -1.78
CA ALA A 55 3.07 1.05 -1.90
C ALA A 55 3.68 0.10 -0.86
N THR A 56 4.88 0.41 -0.36
CA THR A 56 5.57 -0.40 0.65
C THR A 56 5.18 0.03 2.07
N PHE A 57 5.20 1.33 2.33
CA PHE A 57 5.00 1.86 3.67
C PHE A 57 3.53 1.81 4.11
N GLY A 58 2.58 2.05 3.20
CA GLY A 58 1.14 2.01 3.51
C GLY A 58 0.67 0.66 4.07
N PRO A 59 0.90 -0.46 3.37
CA PRO A 59 0.55 -1.79 3.86
C PRO A 59 1.29 -2.17 5.15
N PHE A 60 2.54 -1.72 5.32
CA PHE A 60 3.30 -1.98 6.55
C PHE A 60 2.67 -1.31 7.77
N VAL A 61 2.25 -0.05 7.64
CA VAL A 61 1.53 0.67 8.70
C VAL A 61 0.16 0.04 8.95
N TYR A 62 -0.57 -0.35 7.89
CA TYR A 62 -1.86 -1.01 8.04
C TYR A 62 -1.75 -2.41 8.66
N ALA A 63 -0.67 -3.14 8.44
CA ALA A 63 -0.46 -4.44 9.09
C ALA A 63 -0.42 -4.31 10.64
N ILE A 64 0.08 -3.19 11.15
CA ILE A 64 0.23 -2.94 12.60
C ILE A 64 -1.07 -2.39 13.21
N PHE A 65 -1.73 -1.45 12.53
CA PHE A 65 -2.90 -0.72 13.05
C PHE A 65 -4.25 -1.15 12.44
N GLY A 66 -4.23 -2.06 11.48
CA GLY A 66 -5.38 -2.43 10.67
C GLY A 66 -6.43 -3.25 11.41
N SER A 67 -7.69 -2.86 11.22
CA SER A 67 -8.85 -3.54 11.80
C SER A 67 -9.26 -4.82 11.05
N SER A 68 -8.83 -5.00 9.80
CA SER A 68 -9.27 -6.08 8.92
C SER A 68 -8.10 -6.94 8.47
N ARG A 69 -8.25 -8.26 8.63
CA ARG A 69 -7.21 -9.27 8.40
C ARG A 69 -6.91 -9.55 6.93
N HIS A 70 -7.88 -9.33 6.03
CA HIS A 70 -7.75 -9.60 4.60
C HIS A 70 -7.56 -8.35 3.74
N ASN A 71 -7.60 -7.16 4.35
CA ASN A 71 -7.50 -5.92 3.60
C ASN A 71 -6.04 -5.43 3.60
N SER A 72 -5.51 -5.09 2.43
CA SER A 72 -4.19 -4.48 2.28
C SER A 72 -4.35 -3.17 1.52
N PRO A 73 -4.50 -2.02 2.21
CA PRO A 73 -4.56 -0.73 1.55
C PRO A 73 -3.16 -0.36 1.06
N GLY A 74 -2.96 -0.48 -0.26
CA GLY A 74 -1.77 -0.03 -0.97
C GLY A 74 -2.01 1.26 -1.75
N CYS A 75 -1.34 1.39 -2.89
CA CYS A 75 -1.56 2.50 -3.81
C CYS A 75 -2.86 2.33 -4.60
N PHE A 76 -3.63 3.41 -4.74
CA PHE A 76 -4.88 3.45 -5.51
C PHE A 76 -4.82 4.52 -6.60
N ALA A 77 -5.30 4.20 -7.81
CA ALA A 77 -5.29 5.11 -8.96
C ALA A 77 -6.00 6.44 -8.67
N ILE A 78 -7.16 6.40 -8.02
CA ILE A 78 -7.95 7.59 -7.68
C ILE A 78 -7.19 8.48 -6.69
N ALA A 79 -6.57 7.87 -5.66
CA ALA A 79 -5.77 8.62 -4.69
C ALA A 79 -4.55 9.26 -5.37
N ALA A 80 -3.88 8.54 -6.29
CA ALA A 80 -2.79 9.10 -7.08
C ALA A 80 -3.26 10.32 -7.88
N LEU A 81 -4.36 10.21 -8.63
CA LEU A 81 -4.95 11.31 -9.39
C LEU A 81 -5.28 12.54 -8.52
N MET A 82 -5.85 12.34 -7.34
CA MET A 82 -6.13 13.44 -6.42
C MET A 82 -4.86 14.16 -5.96
N VAL A 83 -3.79 13.40 -5.69
CA VAL A 83 -2.47 13.97 -5.38
C VAL A 83 -1.89 14.68 -6.60
N GLY A 84 -2.00 14.10 -7.80
CA GLY A 84 -1.57 14.72 -9.06
C GLY A 84 -2.20 16.10 -9.27
N GLY A 85 -3.51 16.23 -9.04
CA GLY A 85 -4.20 17.52 -9.13
C GLY A 85 -3.75 18.55 -8.09
N VAL A 86 -3.20 18.13 -6.95
CA VAL A 86 -2.57 19.01 -5.96
C VAL A 86 -1.16 19.38 -6.41
N VAL A 87 -0.36 18.40 -6.86
CA VAL A 87 1.01 18.62 -7.34
C VAL A 87 1.01 19.62 -8.51
N GLU A 88 0.11 19.46 -9.48
CA GLU A 88 -0.02 20.40 -10.61
C GLU A 88 -0.35 21.83 -10.17
N ARG A 89 -1.13 22.00 -9.11
CA ARG A 89 -1.49 23.32 -8.57
C ARG A 89 -0.35 24.02 -7.83
N PHE A 90 0.50 23.27 -7.14
CA PHE A 90 1.56 23.82 -6.28
C PHE A 90 2.96 23.78 -6.92
N ALA A 91 3.18 22.92 -7.91
CA ALA A 91 4.42 22.80 -8.68
C ALA A 91 4.11 22.64 -10.18
N PRO A 92 3.62 23.70 -10.85
CA PRO A 92 3.27 23.65 -12.26
C PRO A 92 4.53 23.53 -13.13
N GLY A 93 4.64 22.42 -13.87
CA GLY A 93 5.66 22.21 -14.88
C GLY A 93 6.89 21.45 -14.38
N ASN A 94 6.87 20.12 -14.56
CA ASN A 94 8.01 19.20 -14.73
C ASN A 94 9.32 19.43 -13.92
N GLU A 95 9.30 20.10 -12.77
CA GLU A 95 10.47 20.27 -11.87
C GLU A 95 10.72 19.04 -10.98
N ILE A 96 10.02 17.93 -11.22
CA ILE A 96 10.20 16.68 -10.47
C ILE A 96 10.93 15.62 -11.32
N LEU A 97 11.45 15.97 -12.50
CA LEU A 97 12.38 15.14 -13.28
C LEU A 97 13.73 15.84 -13.45
#